data_AF-A0A660PVS4-F1
#
_entry.id   AF-A0A660PVS4-F1
#
_cell.length_a   1.000
_cell.length_b   1.000
_cell.length_c   1.000
_cell.angle_alpha   90.00
_cell.angle_beta   90.00
_cell.angle_gamma   90.00
#
_symmetry.space_group_name_H-M   'P 1'
#
loop_
_entity.id
_entity.type
_entity.pdbx_description
1 polymer ?
#
loop_
_entity_poly.entity_id
_entity_poly.type
_entity_poly.pdbx_seq_one_letter_code
_entity_poly.pdbx_strand_id
1 'polypeptide(L)'
;MALSLYIHYPFCTNLCSYCDFYKVRHNAKLEKKYFDALSTELTLAADTIDPDKRKITTIYFGGGTPSLMNLSPLSKLLEQLKSHFTFDPDLEFTLEINPESIDVDRLAALKELGVNRPVFGIQSFNTRLLRMLNRKHELKDSFRAVYLARALGFENFGIDMIFGLPKQTGRRLSDDLNQLMDLSPPHISYYQLTVEDGTPLKKRIDDGKLRLPANDLMAAMYLAVNIECKNNNLRRYEISSFALPGYECRHNIRYWEGGEYLGLGPSAHSFIDNRRFANSADLQLYIKKLIKGIRPLIFDTDDVQSRMSEAVMLGLRTSRGIVRKEFRRRFGIPIDKVIDMQNLRILAQADLIAPRKERIYLTESGFPLADEIIRRLIK
;
A
#
# COMPACT_ATOMS: atom_id res chain seq x y z
N MET A 1 13.20 -6.97 -17.77
CA MET A 1 12.59 -7.43 -16.49
C MET A 1 11.53 -6.43 -16.07
N ALA A 2 10.44 -6.88 -15.43
CA ALA A 2 9.40 -5.97 -14.94
C ALA A 2 9.86 -5.24 -13.67
N LEU A 3 9.72 -3.91 -13.67
CA LEU A 3 10.06 -3.00 -12.57
C LEU A 3 8.81 -2.24 -12.13
N SER A 4 8.59 -2.16 -10.83
CA SER A 4 7.57 -1.32 -10.22
C SER A 4 8.20 -0.01 -9.72
N LEU A 5 7.57 1.13 -10.01
CA LEU A 5 8.06 2.43 -9.57
C LEU A 5 7.16 3.00 -8.47
N TYR A 6 7.72 3.29 -7.31
CA TYR A 6 7.04 3.99 -6.23
C TYR A 6 7.62 5.38 -6.06
N ILE A 7 6.75 6.40 -6.02
CA ILE A 7 7.14 7.78 -5.78
C ILE A 7 6.45 8.26 -4.51
N HIS A 8 7.28 8.57 -3.51
CA HIS A 8 6.81 9.07 -2.23
C HIS A 8 6.67 10.59 -2.26
N TYR A 9 5.43 11.08 -2.25
CA TYR A 9 5.12 12.50 -2.16
C TYR A 9 4.81 12.88 -0.70
N PRO A 10 5.69 13.59 0.02
CA PRO A 10 5.61 13.68 1.48
C PRO A 10 4.64 14.76 2.00
N PHE A 11 4.00 15.56 1.14
CA PHE A 11 3.28 16.75 1.60
C PHE A 11 1.81 16.47 1.89
N CYS A 12 1.34 16.94 3.04
CA CYS A 12 -0.07 16.95 3.41
C CYS A 12 -0.52 18.37 3.80
N THR A 13 -1.77 18.72 3.51
CA THR A 13 -2.39 19.92 4.12
C THR A 13 -2.66 19.72 5.60
N ASN A 14 -3.03 18.50 6.01
CA ASN A 14 -3.29 18.12 7.39
C ASN A 14 -2.66 16.79 7.72
N LEU A 15 -2.15 16.67 8.95
CA LEU A 15 -1.54 15.44 9.44
C LEU A 15 -2.59 14.63 10.20
N CYS A 16 -2.95 13.46 9.66
CA CYS A 16 -3.87 12.54 10.32
C CYS A 16 -3.27 12.04 11.63
N SER A 17 -4.13 11.78 12.62
CA SER A 17 -3.69 11.39 13.96
C SER A 17 -3.15 9.96 14.05
N TYR A 18 -3.48 9.10 13.06
CA TYR A 18 -3.13 7.68 13.04
C TYR A 18 -2.00 7.33 12.06
N CYS A 19 -1.76 8.18 11.06
CA CYS A 19 -0.85 7.88 9.97
C CYS A 19 0.60 7.93 10.45
N ASP A 20 1.39 6.93 10.07
CA ASP A 20 2.81 6.75 10.41
C ASP A 20 3.75 7.03 9.22
N PHE A 21 3.24 7.00 7.98
CA PHE A 21 4.01 7.36 6.79
C PHE A 21 4.78 8.67 6.96
N TYR A 22 5.98 8.73 6.38
CA TYR A 22 6.77 9.94 6.36
C TYR A 22 5.98 11.07 5.68
N LYS A 23 5.83 12.20 6.39
CA LYS A 23 5.01 13.30 5.90
C LYS A 23 5.41 14.62 6.54
N VAL A 24 5.19 15.70 5.78
CA VAL A 24 5.43 17.07 6.19
C VAL A 24 4.23 17.93 5.82
N ARG A 25 4.09 19.09 6.49
CA ARG A 25 3.08 20.07 6.08
C ARG A 25 3.44 20.65 4.72
N HIS A 26 2.42 20.82 3.86
CA HIS A 26 2.59 21.40 2.54
C HIS A 26 3.18 22.81 2.60
N ASN A 27 4.14 23.06 1.70
CA ASN A 27 4.75 24.36 1.48
C ASN A 27 5.20 24.44 0.01
N ALA A 28 4.63 25.36 -0.77
CA ALA A 28 4.87 25.43 -2.21
C ALA A 28 6.36 25.64 -2.59
N LYS A 29 7.12 26.41 -1.80
CA LYS A 29 8.57 26.60 -2.05
C LYS A 29 9.34 25.31 -1.81
N LEU A 30 8.96 24.55 -0.79
CA LEU A 30 9.59 23.28 -0.46
C LEU A 30 9.18 22.17 -1.44
N GLU A 31 7.93 22.17 -1.91
CA GLU A 31 7.43 21.28 -2.96
C GLU A 31 8.23 21.46 -4.26
N LYS A 32 8.47 22.71 -4.68
CA LYS A 32 9.33 22.98 -5.84
C LYS A 32 10.72 22.37 -5.68
N LYS A 33 11.39 22.63 -4.55
CA LYS A 33 12.72 22.06 -4.25
C LYS A 33 12.70 20.53 -4.19
N TYR A 34 11.60 19.94 -3.74
CA TYR A 34 11.40 18.50 -3.74
C TYR A 34 11.35 17.94 -5.16
N PHE A 35 10.60 18.55 -6.08
CA PHE A 35 10.57 18.11 -7.47
C PHE A 35 11.92 18.29 -8.18
N ASP A 36 12.63 19.40 -7.92
CA ASP A 36 13.99 19.59 -8.43
C ASP A 36 14.93 18.46 -7.94
N ALA A 37 14.85 18.13 -6.64
CA ALA A 37 15.64 17.04 -6.06
C ALA A 37 15.23 15.66 -6.60
N LEU A 38 13.93 15.41 -6.77
CA LEU A 38 13.38 14.15 -7.30
C LEU A 38 13.82 13.93 -8.75
N SER A 39 13.87 14.98 -9.57
CA SER A 39 14.42 14.95 -10.93
C SER A 39 15.89 14.54 -10.92
N THR A 40 16.71 15.11 -10.02
CA THR A 40 18.11 14.69 -9.85
C THR A 40 18.21 13.24 -9.35
N GLU A 41 17.36 12.83 -8.40
CA GLU A 41 17.36 11.46 -7.90
C GLU A 41 17.06 10.46 -9.03
N LEU A 42 16.07 10.76 -9.86
CA LEU A 42 15.68 9.92 -10.98
C LEU A 42 16.87 9.68 -11.93
N THR A 43 17.59 10.74 -12.31
CA THR A 43 18.78 10.61 -13.17
C THR A 43 19.84 9.72 -12.50
N LEU A 44 20.19 10.01 -11.24
CA LEU A 44 21.18 9.23 -10.50
C LEU A 44 20.75 7.77 -10.31
N ALA A 45 19.46 7.52 -10.12
CA ALA A 45 18.92 6.18 -9.98
C ALA A 45 19.04 5.42 -11.32
N ALA A 46 18.61 6.04 -12.42
CA ALA A 46 18.69 5.48 -13.76
C ALA A 46 20.12 5.03 -14.10
N ASP A 47 21.13 5.85 -13.78
CA ASP A 47 22.55 5.51 -14.02
C ASP A 47 23.03 4.27 -13.25
N THR A 48 22.36 3.91 -12.15
CA THR A 48 22.77 2.81 -11.27
C THR A 48 22.00 1.51 -11.47
N ILE A 49 20.85 1.55 -12.15
CA ILE A 49 19.91 0.42 -12.23
C ILE A 49 19.65 -0.07 -13.66
N ASP A 50 20.49 0.29 -14.63
CA ASP A 50 20.42 -0.22 -16.01
C ASP A 50 18.98 -0.25 -16.59
N PRO A 51 18.46 0.93 -16.99
CA PRO A 51 17.07 1.08 -17.43
C PRO A 51 16.73 0.22 -18.65
N ASP A 52 17.70 -0.05 -19.54
CA ASP A 52 17.49 -0.84 -20.76
C ASP A 52 17.13 -2.30 -20.46
N LYS A 53 17.54 -2.82 -19.30
CA LYS A 53 17.16 -4.16 -18.84
C LYS A 53 15.79 -4.20 -18.16
N ARG A 54 15.14 -3.05 -17.95
CA ARG A 54 13.96 -2.92 -17.09
C ARG A 54 12.81 -2.21 -17.81
N LYS A 55 11.60 -2.72 -17.61
CA LYS A 55 10.36 -2.16 -18.17
C LYS A 55 9.46 -1.78 -17.01
N ILE A 56 9.00 -0.54 -16.96
CA ILE A 56 8.10 -0.08 -15.91
C ILE A 56 6.71 -0.66 -16.18
N THR A 57 6.26 -1.55 -15.30
CA THR A 57 4.94 -2.19 -15.40
C THR A 57 3.90 -1.61 -14.46
N THR A 58 4.35 -0.93 -13.39
CA THR A 58 3.48 -0.19 -12.46
C THR A 58 4.15 1.11 -12.04
N ILE A 59 3.37 2.17 -11.88
CA ILE A 59 3.75 3.41 -11.19
C ILE A 59 2.76 3.62 -10.05
N TYR A 60 3.26 3.93 -8.86
CA TYR A 60 2.44 4.19 -7.69
C TYR A 60 2.92 5.46 -6.99
N PHE A 61 2.05 6.47 -6.94
CA PHE A 61 2.27 7.66 -6.12
C PHE A 61 1.52 7.53 -4.80
N GLY A 62 2.26 7.53 -3.69
CA GLY A 62 1.72 7.44 -2.35
C GLY A 62 2.43 8.34 -1.34
N GLY A 63 2.14 8.15 -0.06
CA GLY A 63 2.82 8.80 1.05
C GLY A 63 1.95 9.83 1.77
N GLY A 64 2.22 11.11 1.53
CA GLY A 64 1.46 12.22 2.09
C GLY A 64 0.10 12.37 1.43
N THR A 65 -0.05 13.29 0.47
CA THR A 65 -1.28 13.42 -0.31
C THR A 65 -0.95 13.71 -1.77
N PRO A 66 -0.63 12.68 -2.57
CA PRO A 66 -0.23 12.82 -3.97
C PRO A 66 -1.21 13.63 -4.82
N SER A 67 -2.51 13.52 -4.55
CA SER A 67 -3.55 14.33 -5.22
C SER A 67 -3.40 15.84 -5.05
N LEU A 68 -2.55 16.34 -4.14
CA LEU A 68 -2.23 17.77 -4.00
C LEU A 68 -1.04 18.24 -4.85
N MET A 69 -0.31 17.34 -5.51
CA MET A 69 0.85 17.68 -6.33
C MET A 69 0.53 18.76 -7.36
N ASN A 70 1.45 19.69 -7.57
CA ASN A 70 1.36 20.55 -8.74
C ASN A 70 1.50 19.72 -10.03
N LEU A 71 0.55 19.88 -10.96
CA LEU A 71 0.48 19.10 -12.19
C LEU A 71 1.63 19.42 -13.17
N SER A 72 2.15 20.66 -13.17
CA SER A 72 3.23 21.03 -14.10
C SER A 72 4.56 20.34 -13.76
N PRO A 73 5.05 20.35 -12.51
CA PRO A 73 6.19 19.52 -12.12
C PRO A 73 5.96 18.02 -12.30
N LEU A 74 4.75 17.53 -12.07
CA LEU A 74 4.41 16.12 -12.29
C LEU A 74 4.54 15.73 -13.77
N SER A 75 4.02 16.54 -14.70
CA SER A 75 4.17 16.31 -16.14
C SER A 75 5.64 16.21 -16.55
N LYS A 76 6.47 17.14 -16.08
CA LYS A 76 7.93 17.14 -16.36
C LYS A 76 8.63 15.91 -15.81
N LEU A 77 8.27 15.47 -14.60
CA LEU A 77 8.79 14.24 -14.02
C LEU A 77 8.42 13.02 -14.87
N LEU A 78 7.17 12.93 -15.35
CA LEU A 78 6.71 11.84 -16.20
C LEU A 78 7.40 11.83 -17.57
N GLU A 79 7.66 13.00 -18.16
CA GLU A 79 8.47 13.14 -19.37
C GLU A 79 9.90 12.62 -19.15
N GLN A 80 10.52 13.00 -18.03
CA GLN A 80 11.85 12.52 -17.66
C GLN A 80 11.87 11.00 -17.37
N LEU A 81 10.83 10.46 -16.75
CA LEU A 81 10.72 9.02 -16.55
C LEU A 81 10.67 8.29 -17.90
N LYS A 82 9.91 8.80 -18.87
CA LYS A 82 9.83 8.23 -20.22
C LYS A 82 11.15 8.36 -21.00
N SER A 83 11.99 9.36 -20.71
CA SER A 83 13.31 9.46 -21.34
C SER A 83 14.33 8.47 -20.79
N HIS A 84 14.13 7.96 -19.57
CA HIS A 84 15.01 6.96 -18.96
C HIS A 84 14.49 5.53 -19.09
N PHE A 85 13.18 5.31 -19.03
CA PHE A 85 12.60 3.97 -18.92
C PHE A 85 11.56 3.72 -20.01
N THR A 86 11.53 2.48 -20.51
CA THR A 86 10.42 2.00 -21.33
C THR A 86 9.24 1.63 -20.45
N PHE A 87 8.05 2.13 -20.78
CA PHE A 87 6.81 1.81 -20.08
C PHE A 87 6.10 0.63 -20.74
N ASP A 88 5.41 -0.17 -19.93
CA ASP A 88 4.48 -1.17 -20.44
C ASP A 88 3.27 -0.49 -21.11
N PRO A 89 2.83 -0.93 -22.31
CA PRO A 89 1.59 -0.45 -22.90
C PRO A 89 0.37 -0.69 -21.99
N ASP A 90 0.41 -1.74 -21.16
CA ASP A 90 -0.58 -2.05 -20.13
C ASP A 90 -0.05 -1.68 -18.73
N LEU A 91 0.48 -0.46 -18.61
CA LEU A 91 0.97 0.12 -17.36
C LEU A 91 -0.18 0.35 -16.38
N GLU A 92 -0.07 -0.15 -15.15
CA GLU A 92 -0.91 0.30 -14.04
C GLU A 92 -0.30 1.57 -13.42
N PHE A 93 -0.99 2.71 -13.52
CA PHE A 93 -0.59 3.96 -12.88
C PHE A 93 -1.59 4.31 -11.77
N THR A 94 -1.19 4.00 -10.54
CA THR A 94 -1.91 4.29 -9.32
C THR A 94 -1.51 5.64 -8.71
N LEU A 95 -2.51 6.38 -8.22
CA LEU A 95 -2.32 7.60 -7.45
C LEU A 95 -3.28 7.66 -6.26
N GLU A 96 -2.75 7.85 -5.05
CA GLU A 96 -3.56 8.02 -3.84
C GLU A 96 -4.21 9.42 -3.77
N ILE A 97 -5.51 9.43 -3.50
CA ILE A 97 -6.36 10.62 -3.50
C ILE A 97 -7.08 10.75 -2.16
N ASN A 98 -6.90 11.90 -1.52
CA ASN A 98 -7.83 12.34 -0.47
C ASN A 98 -9.11 12.91 -1.14
N PRO A 99 -10.32 12.46 -0.78
CA PRO A 99 -11.55 12.85 -1.49
C PRO A 99 -11.78 14.37 -1.60
N GLU A 100 -11.42 15.14 -0.58
CA GLU A 100 -11.59 16.60 -0.55
C GLU A 100 -10.62 17.36 -1.46
N SER A 101 -9.57 16.70 -1.96
CA SER A 101 -8.49 17.35 -2.71
C SER A 101 -8.66 17.33 -4.23
N ILE A 102 -9.73 16.72 -4.72
CA ILE A 102 -9.99 16.54 -6.15
C ILE A 102 -11.29 17.22 -6.56
N ASP A 103 -11.34 17.76 -7.77
CA ASP A 103 -12.54 18.17 -8.52
C ASP A 103 -12.51 17.53 -9.91
N VAL A 104 -13.47 17.86 -10.77
CA VAL A 104 -13.58 17.26 -12.11
C VAL A 104 -12.37 17.58 -12.98
N ASP A 105 -11.93 18.85 -13.00
CA ASP A 105 -10.83 19.32 -13.84
C ASP A 105 -9.51 18.68 -13.41
N ARG A 106 -9.27 18.62 -12.09
CA ARG A 106 -8.05 18.03 -11.55
C ARG A 106 -7.99 16.52 -11.76
N LEU A 107 -9.11 15.79 -11.60
CA LEU A 107 -9.14 14.35 -11.86
C LEU A 107 -8.99 14.04 -13.35
N ALA A 108 -9.60 14.85 -14.23
CA ALA A 108 -9.42 14.75 -15.67
C ALA A 108 -7.96 14.98 -16.07
N ALA A 109 -7.32 16.02 -15.55
CA ALA A 109 -5.91 16.29 -15.83
C ALA A 109 -4.98 15.16 -15.33
N LEU A 110 -5.27 14.54 -14.18
CA LEU A 110 -4.53 13.35 -13.74
C LEU A 110 -4.72 12.17 -14.69
N LYS A 111 -5.94 11.97 -15.22
CA LYS A 111 -6.22 10.96 -16.24
C LYS A 111 -5.41 11.21 -17.52
N GLU A 112 -5.34 12.46 -17.98
CA GLU A 112 -4.55 12.86 -19.15
C GLU A 112 -3.04 12.62 -18.95
N LEU A 113 -2.54 12.79 -17.72
CA LEU A 113 -1.17 12.44 -17.35
C LEU A 113 -0.91 10.93 -17.28
N GLY A 114 -1.95 10.10 -17.48
CA GLY A 114 -1.86 8.65 -17.58
C GLY A 114 -2.26 7.89 -16.33
N VAL A 115 -2.76 8.56 -15.28
CA VAL A 115 -3.35 7.86 -14.12
C VAL A 115 -4.55 7.05 -14.62
N ASN A 116 -4.56 5.75 -14.34
CA ASN A 116 -5.66 4.85 -14.70
C ASN A 116 -6.20 4.04 -13.52
N ARG A 117 -5.61 4.21 -12.32
CA ARG A 117 -6.08 3.60 -11.07
C ARG A 117 -6.03 4.58 -9.89
N PRO A 118 -6.98 5.52 -9.76
CA PRO A 118 -7.07 6.36 -8.56
C PRO A 118 -7.47 5.51 -7.34
N VAL A 119 -6.91 5.82 -6.17
CA VAL A 119 -7.28 5.17 -4.90
C VAL A 119 -7.78 6.22 -3.93
N PHE A 120 -9.02 6.08 -3.46
CA PHE A 120 -9.66 7.07 -2.60
C PHE A 120 -9.53 6.69 -1.12
N GLY A 121 -8.80 7.50 -0.37
CA GLY A 121 -8.60 7.32 1.06
C GLY A 121 -9.81 7.74 1.92
N ILE A 122 -10.92 7.00 1.84
CA ILE A 122 -12.20 7.34 2.50
C ILE A 122 -12.16 7.06 4.00
N GLN A 123 -11.54 5.97 4.44
CA GLN A 123 -11.36 5.51 5.83
C GLN A 123 -12.65 5.11 6.55
N SER A 124 -13.70 5.95 6.52
CA SER A 124 -15.04 5.67 7.05
C SER A 124 -16.04 6.67 6.46
N PHE A 125 -17.29 6.27 6.29
CA PHE A 125 -18.38 7.18 5.91
C PHE A 125 -18.97 7.93 7.12
N ASN A 126 -18.50 7.60 8.33
CA ASN A 126 -18.91 8.27 9.55
C ASN A 126 -18.07 9.53 9.85
N THR A 127 -18.66 10.71 9.66
CA THR A 127 -18.00 11.99 9.91
C THR A 127 -17.44 12.15 11.34
N ARG A 128 -18.06 11.53 12.36
CA ARG A 128 -17.54 11.63 13.74
C ARG A 128 -16.25 10.82 13.91
N LEU A 129 -16.14 9.65 13.26
CA LEU A 129 -14.93 8.85 13.25
C LEU A 129 -13.83 9.55 12.44
N LEU A 130 -14.15 10.14 11.28
CA LEU A 130 -13.20 10.91 10.47
C LEU A 130 -12.58 12.09 11.24
N ARG A 131 -13.40 12.89 11.94
CA ARG A 131 -12.91 14.00 12.77
C ARG A 131 -11.98 13.53 13.88
N MET A 132 -12.25 12.37 14.48
CA MET A 132 -11.36 11.78 15.49
C MET A 132 -9.99 11.42 14.92
N LEU A 133 -9.94 11.00 13.65
CA LEU A 133 -8.72 10.71 12.89
C LEU A 133 -8.02 11.97 12.33
N ASN A 134 -8.56 13.16 12.62
CA ASN A 134 -8.13 14.43 12.05
C ASN A 134 -8.21 14.44 10.49
N ARG A 135 -9.20 13.76 9.93
CA ARG A 135 -9.54 13.80 8.50
C ARG A 135 -10.56 14.91 8.25
N LYS A 136 -10.40 15.65 7.16
CA LYS A 136 -11.22 16.83 6.84
C LYS A 136 -12.40 16.55 5.95
N HIS A 137 -12.34 15.51 5.13
CA HIS A 137 -13.41 15.20 4.19
C HIS A 137 -14.68 14.79 4.92
N GLU A 138 -15.80 15.08 4.27
CA GLU A 138 -17.12 14.65 4.71
C GLU A 138 -17.65 13.53 3.81
N LEU A 139 -18.82 13.02 4.18
CA LEU A 139 -19.51 11.99 3.42
C LEU A 139 -19.69 12.38 1.95
N LYS A 140 -20.15 13.62 1.70
CA LYS A 140 -20.37 14.15 0.35
C LYS A 140 -19.10 14.16 -0.51
N ASP A 141 -17.93 14.40 0.07
CA ASP A 141 -16.67 14.44 -0.67
C ASP A 141 -16.28 13.04 -1.13
N SER A 142 -16.52 12.04 -0.27
CA SER A 142 -16.27 10.62 -0.55
C SER A 142 -17.09 10.15 -1.76
N PHE A 143 -18.41 10.37 -1.72
CA PHE A 143 -19.29 10.02 -2.84
C PHE A 143 -18.95 10.80 -4.11
N ARG A 144 -18.73 12.11 -3.99
CA ARG A 144 -18.37 12.96 -5.13
C ARG A 144 -17.11 12.48 -5.84
N ALA A 145 -16.04 12.16 -5.10
CA ALA A 145 -14.79 11.69 -5.70
C ALA A 145 -14.98 10.40 -6.51
N VAL A 146 -15.73 9.43 -5.98
CA VAL A 146 -16.02 8.17 -6.68
C VAL A 146 -16.93 8.37 -7.89
N TYR A 147 -17.96 9.22 -7.78
CA TYR A 147 -18.82 9.55 -8.91
C TYR A 147 -18.08 10.29 -10.02
N LEU A 148 -17.16 11.18 -9.69
CA LEU A 148 -16.29 11.83 -10.67
C LEU A 148 -15.40 10.81 -11.38
N ALA A 149 -14.82 9.85 -10.66
CA ALA A 149 -14.02 8.79 -11.27
C ALA A 149 -14.83 8.01 -12.31
N ARG A 150 -16.05 7.60 -11.95
CA ARG A 150 -16.97 6.91 -12.88
C ARG A 150 -17.36 7.79 -14.07
N ALA A 151 -17.73 9.05 -13.82
CA ALA A 151 -18.13 9.99 -14.87
C ALA A 151 -16.99 10.26 -15.87
N LEU A 152 -15.74 10.25 -15.40
CA LEU A 152 -14.56 10.37 -16.24
C LEU A 152 -14.13 9.04 -16.89
N GLY A 153 -14.86 7.94 -16.66
CA GLY A 153 -14.61 6.64 -17.26
C GLY A 153 -13.39 5.92 -16.68
N PHE A 154 -13.15 6.03 -15.37
CA PHE A 154 -12.24 5.13 -14.68
C PHE A 154 -12.94 3.80 -14.40
N GLU A 155 -12.50 2.73 -15.06
CA GLU A 155 -13.00 1.38 -14.82
C GLU A 155 -12.30 0.72 -13.63
N ASN A 156 -11.04 1.08 -13.37
CA ASN A 156 -10.24 0.59 -12.25
C ASN A 156 -10.02 1.72 -11.23
N PHE A 157 -10.50 1.56 -10.00
CA PHE A 157 -10.24 2.46 -8.89
C PHE A 157 -10.31 1.73 -7.55
N GLY A 158 -9.57 2.21 -6.56
CA GLY A 158 -9.57 1.65 -5.20
C GLY A 158 -10.32 2.53 -4.21
N ILE A 159 -10.84 1.92 -3.15
CA ILE A 159 -11.31 2.62 -1.96
C ILE A 159 -10.59 2.04 -0.73
N ASP A 160 -9.92 2.91 0.02
CA ASP A 160 -9.29 2.53 1.28
C ASP A 160 -10.20 2.90 2.47
N MET A 161 -10.45 1.90 3.32
CA MET A 161 -11.30 1.96 4.51
C MET A 161 -10.53 1.45 5.74
N ILE A 162 -10.95 1.85 6.94
CA ILE A 162 -10.35 1.41 8.21
C ILE A 162 -11.45 0.95 9.17
N PHE A 163 -11.33 -0.28 9.67
CA PHE A 163 -12.16 -0.82 10.74
C PHE A 163 -11.36 -0.90 12.04
N GLY A 164 -12.04 -1.16 13.16
CA GLY A 164 -11.41 -1.17 14.48
C GLY A 164 -11.14 0.24 15.02
N LEU A 165 -11.78 1.28 14.47
CA LEU A 165 -11.59 2.65 14.93
C LEU A 165 -12.12 2.82 16.37
N PRO A 166 -11.51 3.68 17.21
CA PRO A 166 -12.05 3.98 18.53
C PRO A 166 -13.51 4.43 18.43
N LYS A 167 -14.37 3.87 19.28
CA LYS A 167 -15.83 4.08 19.28
C LYS A 167 -16.57 3.55 18.05
N GLN A 168 -15.94 2.82 17.13
CA GLN A 168 -16.67 2.12 16.06
C GLN A 168 -17.44 0.95 16.65
N THR A 169 -18.70 0.83 16.27
CA THR A 169 -19.59 -0.27 16.68
C THR A 169 -19.86 -1.15 15.47
N GLY A 170 -20.36 -2.37 15.68
CA GLY A 170 -20.80 -3.24 14.58
C GLY A 170 -21.84 -2.56 13.68
N ARG A 171 -22.74 -1.74 14.25
CA ARG A 171 -23.69 -0.95 13.46
C ARG A 171 -23.00 0.04 12.53
N ARG A 172 -22.00 0.78 13.02
CA ARG A 172 -21.24 1.74 12.19
C ARG A 172 -20.44 1.05 11.10
N LEU A 173 -19.87 -0.12 11.40
CA LEU A 173 -19.22 -0.94 10.37
C LEU A 173 -20.22 -1.37 9.29
N SER A 174 -21.40 -1.85 9.69
CA SER A 174 -22.45 -2.25 8.74
C SER A 174 -22.92 -1.07 7.89
N ASP A 175 -23.11 0.12 8.48
CA ASP A 175 -23.45 1.32 7.71
C ASP A 175 -22.32 1.69 6.72
N ASP A 176 -21.04 1.57 7.12
CA ASP A 176 -19.88 1.81 6.25
C ASP A 176 -19.83 0.81 5.08
N LEU A 177 -20.06 -0.47 5.36
CA LEU A 177 -20.08 -1.54 4.36
C LEU A 177 -21.21 -1.36 3.35
N ASN A 178 -22.43 -1.04 3.79
CA ASN A 178 -23.55 -0.82 2.87
C ASN A 178 -23.24 0.31 1.89
N GLN A 179 -22.76 1.45 2.38
CA GLN A 179 -22.38 2.59 1.55
C GLN A 179 -21.20 2.26 0.61
N LEU A 180 -20.26 1.45 1.08
CA LEU A 180 -19.13 0.99 0.26
C LEU A 180 -19.60 0.10 -0.90
N MET A 181 -20.55 -0.80 -0.67
CA MET A 181 -21.08 -1.70 -1.69
C MET A 181 -22.02 -0.97 -2.67
N ASP A 182 -22.76 0.05 -2.21
CA ASP A 182 -23.54 0.95 -3.08
C ASP A 182 -22.62 1.71 -4.08
N LEU A 183 -21.39 2.01 -3.66
CA LEU A 183 -20.36 2.58 -4.52
C LEU A 183 -19.70 1.56 -5.45
N SER A 184 -20.03 0.28 -5.34
CA SER A 184 -19.54 -0.86 -6.14
C SER A 184 -18.12 -0.67 -6.70
N PRO A 185 -17.10 -0.48 -5.83
CA PRO A 185 -15.73 -0.31 -6.28
C PRO A 185 -15.17 -1.63 -6.83
N PRO A 186 -14.32 -1.60 -7.86
CA PRO A 186 -13.67 -2.80 -8.37
C PRO A 186 -12.55 -3.30 -7.43
N HIS A 187 -12.04 -2.42 -6.56
CA HIS A 187 -11.00 -2.73 -5.59
C HIS A 187 -11.25 -2.04 -4.24
N ILE A 188 -11.04 -2.76 -3.14
CA ILE A 188 -11.16 -2.28 -1.77
C ILE A 188 -9.93 -2.70 -0.98
N SER A 189 -9.34 -1.75 -0.25
CA SER A 189 -8.48 -2.07 0.88
C SER A 189 -9.23 -1.72 2.17
N TYR A 190 -9.50 -2.69 3.04
CA TYR A 190 -10.19 -2.45 4.31
C TYR A 190 -9.29 -2.89 5.47
N TYR A 191 -8.50 -1.95 5.96
CA TYR A 191 -7.47 -2.19 6.95
C TYR A 191 -8.05 -2.28 8.37
N GLN A 192 -7.47 -3.16 9.18
CA GLN A 192 -7.57 -3.01 10.62
C GLN A 192 -6.75 -1.77 11.01
N LEU A 193 -7.28 -0.92 11.89
CA LEU A 193 -6.51 0.16 12.48
C LEU A 193 -5.31 -0.41 13.25
N THR A 194 -4.11 -0.16 12.73
CA THR A 194 -2.86 -0.34 13.48
C THR A 194 -2.53 0.94 14.23
N VAL A 195 -2.18 0.82 15.50
CA VAL A 195 -1.80 1.98 16.33
C VAL A 195 -0.29 2.06 16.41
N GLU A 196 0.26 2.96 15.61
CA GLU A 196 1.70 3.11 15.45
C GLU A 196 2.31 4.04 16.51
N ASP A 197 3.51 3.70 16.97
CA ASP A 197 4.26 4.51 17.92
C ASP A 197 4.60 5.89 17.35
N GLY A 198 4.67 6.89 18.23
CA GLY A 198 4.92 8.28 17.84
C GLY A 198 3.72 9.01 17.21
N THR A 199 2.58 8.33 17.00
CA THR A 199 1.38 8.98 16.47
C THR A 199 0.56 9.71 17.56
N PRO A 200 -0.14 10.81 17.22
CA PRO A 200 -1.08 11.45 18.15
C PRO A 200 -2.19 10.52 18.65
N LEU A 201 -2.61 9.53 17.85
CA LEU A 201 -3.59 8.53 18.24
C LEU A 201 -3.05 7.61 19.35
N LYS A 202 -1.83 7.07 19.19
CA LYS A 202 -1.18 6.24 20.23
C LYS A 202 -1.12 6.97 21.57
N LYS A 203 -0.67 8.23 21.56
CA LYS A 203 -0.65 9.07 22.76
C LYS A 203 -2.02 9.20 23.44
N ARG A 204 -3.09 9.38 22.67
CA ARG A 204 -4.45 9.49 23.23
C ARG A 204 -4.96 8.16 23.79
N ILE A 205 -4.53 7.04 23.25
CA ILE A 205 -4.86 5.71 23.77
C ILE A 205 -4.09 5.44 25.07
N ASP A 206 -2.79 5.74 25.08
CA ASP A 206 -1.93 5.58 26.26
C ASP A 206 -2.39 6.47 27.43
N ASP A 207 -2.82 7.70 27.14
CA ASP A 207 -3.43 8.62 28.10
C ASP A 207 -4.84 8.16 28.57
N GLY A 208 -5.38 7.06 28.06
CA GLY A 208 -6.73 6.56 28.36
C GLY A 208 -7.89 7.40 27.79
N LYS A 209 -7.61 8.40 26.95
CA LYS A 209 -8.60 9.31 26.35
C LYS A 209 -9.40 8.65 25.21
N LEU A 210 -8.83 7.62 24.58
CA LEU A 210 -9.49 6.79 23.59
C LEU A 210 -9.26 5.32 23.93
N ARG A 211 -10.20 4.47 23.53
CA ARG A 211 -10.09 3.02 23.67
C ARG A 211 -10.42 2.37 22.35
N LEU A 212 -9.61 1.38 21.97
CA LEU A 212 -9.90 0.52 20.84
C LEU A 212 -11.08 -0.40 21.16
N PRO A 213 -11.78 -0.92 20.13
CA PRO A 213 -12.68 -2.05 20.29
C PRO A 213 -12.00 -3.24 20.97
N ALA A 214 -12.77 -4.05 21.69
CA ALA A 214 -12.26 -5.30 22.25
C ALA A 214 -11.86 -6.29 21.13
N ASN A 215 -10.95 -7.23 21.42
CA ASN A 215 -10.46 -8.21 20.46
C ASN A 215 -11.59 -9.00 19.77
N ASP A 216 -12.60 -9.45 20.52
CA ASP A 216 -13.74 -10.17 19.95
C ASP A 216 -14.53 -9.31 18.94
N LEU A 217 -14.70 -8.01 19.24
CA LEU A 217 -15.35 -7.09 18.31
C LEU A 217 -14.47 -6.85 17.08
N MET A 218 -13.15 -6.70 17.23
CA MET A 218 -12.24 -6.55 16.09
C MET A 218 -12.24 -7.80 15.19
N ALA A 219 -12.23 -8.99 15.77
CA ALA A 219 -12.33 -10.25 15.02
C ALA A 219 -13.67 -10.36 14.29
N ALA A 220 -14.78 -10.02 14.96
CA ALA A 220 -16.10 -10.00 14.33
C ALA A 220 -16.19 -8.97 13.18
N MET A 221 -15.58 -7.80 13.35
CA MET A 221 -15.49 -6.78 12.29
C MET A 221 -14.70 -7.29 11.09
N TYR A 222 -13.53 -7.91 11.32
CA TYR A 222 -12.74 -8.51 10.25
C TYR A 222 -13.56 -9.55 9.47
N LEU A 223 -14.21 -10.49 10.17
CA LEU A 223 -15.03 -11.50 9.53
C LEU A 223 -16.20 -10.90 8.73
N ALA A 224 -16.87 -9.89 9.27
CA ALA A 224 -17.96 -9.20 8.57
C ALA A 224 -17.50 -8.55 7.26
N VAL A 225 -16.35 -7.86 7.27
CA VAL A 225 -15.74 -7.29 6.05
C VAL A 225 -15.48 -8.37 5.01
N ASN A 226 -14.89 -9.50 5.41
CA ASN A 226 -14.57 -10.59 4.49
C ASN A 226 -15.82 -11.23 3.87
N ILE A 227 -16.86 -11.46 4.69
CA ILE A 227 -18.14 -12.01 4.23
C ILE A 227 -18.80 -11.05 3.24
N GLU A 228 -18.84 -9.76 3.56
CA GLU A 228 -19.51 -8.77 2.72
C GLU A 228 -18.81 -8.59 1.36
N CYS A 229 -17.48 -8.48 1.36
CA CYS A 229 -16.69 -8.43 0.12
C CYS A 229 -16.96 -9.69 -0.74
N LYS A 230 -16.94 -10.88 -0.13
CA LYS A 230 -17.19 -12.14 -0.84
C LYS A 230 -18.60 -12.19 -1.46
N ASN A 231 -19.63 -11.75 -0.73
CA ASN A 231 -21.00 -11.70 -1.22
C ASN A 231 -21.17 -10.76 -2.42
N ASN A 232 -20.31 -9.74 -2.52
CA ASN A 232 -20.27 -8.79 -3.62
C ASN A 232 -19.22 -9.15 -4.70
N ASN A 233 -18.79 -10.42 -4.77
CA ASN A 233 -17.82 -10.95 -5.74
C ASN A 233 -16.40 -10.36 -5.67
N LEU A 234 -16.07 -9.62 -4.60
CA LEU A 234 -14.74 -9.12 -4.34
C LEU A 234 -13.93 -10.20 -3.63
N ARG A 235 -12.90 -10.72 -4.31
CA ARG A 235 -12.06 -11.80 -3.79
C ARG A 235 -10.92 -11.23 -2.95
N ARG A 236 -10.73 -11.77 -1.74
CA ARG A 236 -9.55 -11.47 -0.93
C ARG A 236 -8.30 -12.00 -1.64
N TYR A 237 -7.37 -11.11 -1.98
CA TYR A 237 -6.09 -11.50 -2.56
C TYR A 237 -4.91 -11.35 -1.59
N GLU A 238 -5.07 -10.54 -0.55
CA GLU A 238 -4.16 -10.42 0.60
C GLU A 238 -4.94 -10.00 1.87
N ILE A 239 -4.29 -10.02 3.04
CA ILE A 239 -4.90 -9.82 4.38
C ILE A 239 -6.01 -8.75 4.42
N SER A 240 -5.77 -7.60 3.80
CA SER A 240 -6.62 -6.40 3.89
C SER A 240 -7.30 -5.98 2.58
N SER A 241 -7.04 -6.66 1.45
CA SER A 241 -7.46 -6.17 0.13
C SER A 241 -8.27 -7.19 -0.64
N PHE A 242 -9.28 -6.66 -1.32
CA PHE A 242 -10.29 -7.37 -2.05
C PHE A 242 -10.45 -6.74 -3.43
N ALA A 243 -10.66 -7.55 -4.45
CA ALA A 243 -10.86 -7.03 -5.80
C ALA A 243 -11.79 -7.93 -6.61
N LEU A 244 -12.45 -7.33 -7.59
CA LEU A 244 -13.01 -8.09 -8.70
C LEU A 244 -11.85 -8.75 -9.45
N PRO A 245 -12.03 -9.94 -10.03
CA PRO A 245 -10.98 -10.60 -10.79
C PRO A 245 -10.41 -9.67 -11.88
N GLY A 246 -9.09 -9.46 -11.88
CA GLY A 246 -8.40 -8.58 -12.83
C GLY A 246 -8.20 -7.14 -12.34
N TYR A 247 -8.74 -6.77 -11.18
CA TYR A 247 -8.61 -5.44 -10.57
C TYR A 247 -7.71 -5.45 -9.32
N GLU A 248 -7.02 -6.55 -9.05
CA GLU A 248 -6.01 -6.60 -8.01
C GLU A 248 -4.90 -5.57 -8.27
N CYS A 249 -4.43 -4.89 -7.22
CA CYS A 249 -3.34 -3.92 -7.38
C CYS A 249 -2.03 -4.64 -7.74
N ARG A 250 -1.61 -4.49 -8.99
CA ARG A 250 -0.40 -5.14 -9.54
C ARG A 250 0.85 -4.65 -8.83
N HIS A 251 0.89 -3.37 -8.45
CA HIS A 251 2.01 -2.80 -7.70
C HIS A 251 2.21 -3.51 -6.34
N ASN A 252 1.14 -3.69 -5.58
CA ASN A 252 1.20 -4.36 -4.27
C ASN A 252 1.55 -5.85 -4.39
N ILE A 253 0.94 -6.54 -5.36
CA ILE A 253 1.28 -7.96 -5.63
C ILE A 253 2.77 -8.11 -5.91
N ARG A 254 3.37 -7.18 -6.67
CA ARG A 254 4.80 -7.23 -6.97
C ARG A 254 5.66 -7.20 -5.71
N TYR A 255 5.30 -6.38 -4.72
CA TYR A 255 6.00 -6.36 -3.42
C TYR A 255 5.88 -7.70 -2.69
N TRP A 256 4.67 -8.25 -2.64
CA TRP A 256 4.40 -9.51 -1.93
C TRP A 256 5.10 -10.72 -2.56
N GLU A 257 5.29 -10.70 -3.88
CA GLU A 257 6.03 -11.73 -4.61
C GLU A 257 7.55 -11.52 -4.57
N GLY A 258 8.03 -10.44 -3.93
CA GLY A 258 9.44 -10.08 -3.87
C GLY A 258 10.02 -9.71 -5.24
N GLY A 259 9.21 -9.10 -6.09
CA GLY A 259 9.64 -8.54 -7.37
C GLY A 259 10.43 -7.24 -7.20
N GLU A 260 11.11 -6.82 -8.26
CA GLU A 260 11.91 -5.60 -8.22
C GLU A 260 11.05 -4.34 -8.22
N TYR A 261 11.47 -3.36 -7.40
CA TYR A 261 10.87 -2.03 -7.38
C TYR A 261 11.89 -0.95 -7.05
N LEU A 262 11.72 0.21 -7.68
CA LEU A 262 12.46 1.43 -7.40
C LEU A 262 11.57 2.39 -6.61
N GLY A 263 12.03 2.82 -5.45
CA GLY A 263 11.45 3.92 -4.69
C GLY A 263 12.21 5.21 -4.91
N LEU A 264 11.49 6.29 -5.18
CA LEU A 264 12.00 7.65 -5.28
C LEU A 264 11.28 8.58 -4.30
N GLY A 265 11.97 9.61 -3.83
CA GLY A 265 11.47 10.51 -2.77
C GLY A 265 11.89 10.08 -1.35
N PRO A 266 11.74 10.96 -0.35
CA PRO A 266 12.18 10.67 1.02
C PRO A 266 11.40 9.48 1.58
N SER A 267 12.06 8.67 2.42
CA SER A 267 11.50 7.43 2.98
C SER A 267 11.11 6.34 1.97
N ALA A 268 11.29 6.55 0.65
CA ALA A 268 10.94 5.54 -0.34
C ALA A 268 11.90 4.36 -0.28
N HIS A 269 11.36 3.14 -0.24
CA HIS A 269 12.13 1.90 -0.27
C HIS A 269 12.27 1.38 -1.70
N SER A 270 13.36 0.66 -1.96
CA SER A 270 13.65 -0.04 -3.20
C SER A 270 14.13 -1.46 -2.91
N PHE A 271 13.87 -2.36 -3.86
CA PHE A 271 14.43 -3.71 -3.88
C PHE A 271 14.83 -4.05 -5.32
N ILE A 272 16.13 -4.09 -5.59
CA ILE A 272 16.69 -4.27 -6.94
C ILE A 272 17.91 -5.20 -6.84
N ASP A 273 18.03 -6.17 -7.73
CA ASP A 273 19.14 -7.13 -7.77
C ASP A 273 19.42 -7.79 -6.40
N ASN A 274 18.34 -8.19 -5.70
CA ASN A 274 18.34 -8.74 -4.33
C ASN A 274 18.89 -7.80 -3.24
N ARG A 275 19.00 -6.50 -3.50
CA ARG A 275 19.45 -5.50 -2.53
C ARG A 275 18.29 -4.60 -2.14
N ARG A 276 18.04 -4.48 -0.83
CA ARG A 276 17.08 -3.53 -0.27
C ARG A 276 17.79 -2.27 0.19
N PHE A 277 17.22 -1.13 -0.15
CA PHE A 277 17.67 0.17 0.33
C PHE A 277 16.51 1.15 0.39
N ALA A 278 16.68 2.26 1.11
CA ALA A 278 15.69 3.31 1.22
C ALA A 278 16.33 4.68 1.19
N ASN A 279 15.56 5.70 0.81
CA ASN A 279 15.96 7.08 1.05
C ASN A 279 15.74 7.48 2.51
N SER A 280 16.59 8.35 3.04
CA SER A 280 16.41 8.92 4.39
C SER A 280 15.02 9.55 4.56
N ALA A 281 14.37 9.27 5.69
CA ALA A 281 13.11 9.89 6.11
C ALA A 281 13.32 11.32 6.67
N ASP A 282 13.98 12.18 5.89
CA ASP A 282 14.23 13.58 6.18
C ASP A 282 14.30 14.36 4.87
N LEU A 283 13.28 15.18 4.61
CA LEU A 283 13.12 15.96 3.39
C LEU A 283 14.22 17.03 3.23
N GLN A 284 14.69 17.65 4.31
CA GLN A 284 15.74 18.66 4.23
C GLN A 284 17.08 18.00 3.91
N LEU A 285 17.39 16.89 4.56
CA LEU A 285 18.59 16.11 4.27
C LEU A 285 18.54 15.53 2.84
N TYR A 286 17.38 15.00 2.43
CA TYR A 286 17.13 14.48 1.10
C TYR A 286 17.42 15.53 0.02
N ILE A 287 16.81 16.73 0.12
CA ILE A 287 17.06 17.83 -0.81
C ILE A 287 18.54 18.25 -0.79
N LYS A 288 19.12 18.42 0.41
CA LYS A 288 20.52 18.87 0.56
C LYS A 288 21.53 17.92 -0.07
N LYS A 289 21.32 16.60 0.05
CA LYS A 289 22.21 15.59 -0.55
C LYS A 289 22.05 15.53 -2.07
N LEU A 290 20.83 15.61 -2.60
CA LEU A 290 20.58 15.55 -4.04
C LEU A 290 21.06 16.80 -4.79
N ILE A 291 21.03 17.98 -4.17
CA ILE A 291 21.69 19.19 -4.71
C ILE A 291 23.19 18.95 -4.95
N LYS A 292 23.83 18.08 -4.16
CA LYS A 292 25.23 17.71 -4.31
C LYS A 292 25.46 16.50 -5.23
N GLY A 293 24.43 16.00 -5.90
CA GLY A 293 24.52 14.80 -6.74
C GLY A 293 24.67 13.50 -5.95
N ILE A 294 24.29 13.46 -4.66
CA ILE A 294 24.44 12.29 -3.81
C ILE A 294 23.06 11.76 -3.41
N ARG A 295 22.78 10.47 -3.66
CA ARG A 295 21.56 9.82 -3.18
C ARG A 295 21.64 9.56 -1.66
N PRO A 296 20.59 9.88 -0.88
CA PRO A 296 20.58 9.71 0.56
C PRO A 296 20.22 8.27 0.98
N LEU A 297 20.92 7.28 0.42
CA LEU A 297 20.60 5.86 0.59
C LEU A 297 20.97 5.33 1.97
N ILE A 298 20.08 4.50 2.51
CA ILE A 298 20.25 3.64 3.68
C ILE A 298 20.07 2.22 3.19
N PHE A 299 21.12 1.41 3.26
CA PHE A 299 21.08 0.01 2.84
C PHE A 299 20.63 -0.89 3.98
N ASP A 300 19.79 -1.86 3.64
CA ASP A 300 19.46 -2.94 4.54
C ASP A 300 20.65 -3.91 4.66
N THR A 301 20.83 -4.50 5.85
CA THR A 301 21.88 -5.47 6.17
C THR A 301 21.37 -6.90 6.33
N ASP A 302 20.09 -7.16 6.05
CA ASP A 302 19.48 -8.49 6.12
C ASP A 302 20.26 -9.51 5.27
N ASP A 303 20.47 -10.68 5.87
CA ASP A 303 21.07 -11.82 5.20
C ASP A 303 20.04 -12.64 4.39
N VAL A 304 20.51 -13.69 3.73
CA VAL A 304 19.66 -14.59 2.94
C VAL A 304 18.61 -15.29 3.81
N GLN A 305 18.89 -15.54 5.08
CA GLN A 305 17.97 -16.20 6.00
C GLN A 305 16.79 -15.27 6.33
N SER A 306 17.06 -14.01 6.66
CA SER A 306 16.03 -12.96 6.85
C SER A 306 15.16 -12.81 5.59
N ARG A 307 15.75 -12.87 4.39
CA ARG A 307 15.02 -12.78 3.12
C ARG A 307 14.11 -13.98 2.86
N MET A 308 14.51 -15.17 3.29
CA MET A 308 13.68 -16.36 3.21
C MET A 308 12.50 -16.30 4.19
N SER A 309 12.75 -15.87 5.42
CA SER A 309 11.71 -15.65 6.44
C SER A 309 10.70 -14.60 6.00
N GLU A 310 11.18 -13.51 5.40
CA GLU A 310 10.30 -12.49 4.80
C GLU A 310 9.48 -13.07 3.65
N ALA A 311 10.07 -13.85 2.74
CA ALA A 311 9.31 -14.45 1.65
C ALA A 311 8.23 -15.43 2.15
N VAL A 312 8.44 -16.11 3.28
CA VAL A 312 7.40 -16.91 3.96
C VAL A 312 6.28 -16.00 4.45
N MET A 313 6.62 -14.93 5.18
CA MET A 313 5.68 -13.97 5.74
C MET A 313 4.83 -13.30 4.65
N LEU A 314 5.47 -12.75 3.61
CA LEU A 314 4.80 -12.11 2.48
C LEU A 314 3.98 -13.11 1.66
N GLY A 315 4.45 -14.34 1.47
CA GLY A 315 3.69 -15.37 0.77
C GLY A 315 2.39 -15.72 1.50
N LEU A 316 2.46 -15.95 2.82
CA LEU A 316 1.30 -16.29 3.64
C LEU A 316 0.34 -15.12 3.88
N ARG A 317 0.81 -13.87 3.72
CA ARG A 317 -0.06 -12.69 3.65
C ARG A 317 -1.05 -12.75 2.48
N THR A 318 -0.74 -13.49 1.41
CA THR A 318 -1.57 -13.57 0.21
C THR A 318 -2.45 -14.82 0.16
N SER A 319 -3.59 -14.75 -0.53
CA SER A 319 -4.44 -15.92 -0.80
C SER A 319 -3.78 -16.92 -1.75
N ARG A 320 -2.81 -16.47 -2.56
CA ARG A 320 -1.99 -17.33 -3.41
C ARG A 320 -1.09 -18.24 -2.60
N GLY A 321 -0.60 -17.75 -1.46
CA GLY A 321 0.35 -18.44 -0.59
C GLY A 321 1.75 -18.53 -1.17
N ILE A 322 2.58 -19.34 -0.52
CA ILE A 322 3.96 -19.64 -0.94
C ILE A 322 3.92 -20.72 -2.01
N VAL A 323 4.36 -20.40 -3.24
CA VAL A 323 4.56 -21.39 -4.30
C VAL A 323 5.92 -22.05 -4.14
N ARG A 324 5.95 -23.37 -3.93
CA ARG A 324 7.17 -24.12 -3.57
C ARG A 324 8.26 -24.04 -4.64
N LYS A 325 7.86 -24.11 -5.92
CA LYS A 325 8.79 -24.02 -7.05
C LYS A 325 9.42 -22.64 -7.17
N GLU A 326 8.65 -21.58 -6.95
CA GLU A 326 9.15 -20.19 -7.02
C GLU A 326 10.10 -19.90 -5.87
N PHE A 327 9.76 -20.35 -4.66
CA PHE A 327 10.64 -20.24 -3.50
C PHE A 327 11.99 -20.93 -3.76
N ARG A 328 11.96 -22.19 -4.22
CA ARG A 328 13.20 -22.93 -4.54
C ARG A 328 14.00 -22.27 -5.65
N ARG A 329 13.35 -21.72 -6.68
CA ARG A 329 14.03 -20.99 -7.75
C ARG A 329 14.72 -19.74 -7.21
N ARG A 330 14.09 -19.02 -6.26
CA ARG A 330 14.61 -17.78 -5.69
C ARG A 330 15.78 -18.01 -4.74
N PHE A 331 15.73 -19.05 -3.90
CA PHE A 331 16.69 -19.25 -2.81
C PHE A 331 17.57 -20.51 -2.97
N GLY A 332 17.37 -21.31 -4.00
CA GLY A 332 18.13 -22.55 -4.25
C GLY A 332 17.76 -23.73 -3.34
N ILE A 333 17.03 -23.50 -2.25
CA ILE A 333 16.63 -24.52 -1.27
C ILE A 333 15.10 -24.68 -1.17
N PRO A 334 14.59 -25.87 -0.78
CA PRO A 334 13.16 -26.06 -0.57
C PRO A 334 12.68 -25.38 0.72
N ILE A 335 11.44 -24.88 0.69
CA ILE A 335 10.78 -24.20 1.81
C ILE A 335 10.77 -25.03 3.10
N ASP A 336 10.71 -26.35 3.00
CA ASP A 336 10.65 -27.29 4.14
C ASP A 336 11.93 -27.25 5.01
N LYS A 337 13.02 -26.65 4.48
CA LYS A 337 14.24 -26.39 5.27
C LYS A 337 14.13 -25.12 6.11
N VAL A 338 13.31 -24.16 5.70
CA VAL A 338 13.12 -22.86 6.35
C VAL A 338 12.00 -22.89 7.38
N ILE A 339 10.92 -23.63 7.12
CA ILE A 339 9.75 -23.68 8.00
C ILE A 339 9.76 -24.88 8.95
N ASP A 340 9.14 -24.73 10.12
CA ASP A 340 8.87 -25.80 11.07
C ASP A 340 7.76 -26.72 10.54
N MET A 341 8.16 -27.92 10.13
CA MET A 341 7.26 -28.93 9.58
C MET A 341 6.34 -29.58 10.62
N GLN A 342 6.70 -29.56 11.91
CA GLN A 342 5.83 -30.03 12.98
C GLN A 342 4.70 -29.03 13.21
N ASN A 343 5.03 -27.74 13.35
CA ASN A 343 4.02 -26.69 13.48
C ASN A 343 3.13 -26.61 12.24
N LEU A 344 3.69 -26.78 11.04
CA LEU A 344 2.89 -26.85 9.81
C LEU A 344 1.81 -27.94 9.87
N ARG A 345 2.13 -29.13 10.40
CA ARG A 345 1.16 -30.24 10.53
C ARG A 345 0.08 -29.92 11.57
N ILE A 346 0.46 -29.37 12.72
CA ILE A 346 -0.47 -29.00 13.79
C ILE A 346 -1.46 -27.94 13.30
N LEU A 347 -0.94 -26.89 12.65
CA LEU A 347 -1.76 -25.81 12.10
C LEU A 347 -2.67 -26.29 10.96
N ALA A 348 -2.22 -27.25 10.16
CA ALA A 348 -3.05 -27.85 9.11
C ALA A 348 -4.18 -28.72 9.67
N GLN A 349 -3.93 -29.47 10.75
CA GLN A 349 -4.95 -30.23 11.46
C GLN A 349 -6.03 -29.31 12.07
N ALA A 350 -5.65 -28.09 12.45
CA ALA A 350 -6.57 -27.06 12.95
C ALA A 350 -7.29 -26.27 11.84
N ASP A 351 -7.14 -26.64 10.57
CA ASP A 351 -7.68 -25.92 9.41
C ASP A 351 -7.26 -24.44 9.37
N LEU A 352 -6.03 -24.11 9.79
CA LEU A 352 -5.49 -22.73 9.74
C LEU A 352 -4.57 -22.52 8.53
N ILE A 353 -3.98 -23.60 8.02
CA ILE A 353 -3.07 -23.56 6.87
C ILE A 353 -3.26 -24.80 6.01
N ALA A 354 -3.20 -24.64 4.70
CA ALA A 354 -3.38 -25.71 3.73
C ALA A 354 -2.04 -26.01 3.01
N PRO A 355 -1.25 -26.99 3.48
CA PRO A 355 -0.09 -27.47 2.75
C PRO A 355 -0.55 -28.36 1.58
N ARG A 356 -0.42 -27.85 0.35
CA ARG A 356 -0.62 -28.63 -0.88
C ARG A 356 0.73 -28.95 -1.51
N LYS A 357 0.71 -29.86 -2.50
CA LYS A 357 1.91 -30.30 -3.23
C LYS A 357 2.67 -29.13 -3.86
N GLU A 358 1.96 -28.17 -4.44
CA GLU A 358 2.57 -27.05 -5.18
C GLU A 358 2.72 -25.76 -4.35
N ARG A 359 1.90 -25.59 -3.30
CA ARG A 359 1.85 -24.35 -2.52
C ARG A 359 1.42 -24.56 -1.07
N ILE A 360 1.74 -23.59 -0.22
CA ILE A 360 1.30 -23.49 1.18
C ILE A 360 0.57 -22.16 1.34
N TYR A 361 -0.68 -22.16 1.81
CA TYR A 361 -1.49 -20.94 1.94
C TYR A 361 -2.39 -21.00 3.17
N LEU A 362 -2.78 -19.83 3.69
CA LEU A 362 -3.74 -19.74 4.81
C LEU A 362 -5.15 -20.10 4.35
N THR A 363 -5.90 -20.78 5.20
CA THR A 363 -7.34 -20.99 5.02
C THR A 363 -8.12 -19.74 5.44
N GLU A 364 -9.44 -19.71 5.20
CA GLU A 364 -10.30 -18.63 5.71
C GLU A 364 -10.17 -18.44 7.23
N SER A 365 -10.10 -19.56 7.98
CA SER A 365 -9.92 -19.56 9.43
C SER A 365 -8.51 -19.13 9.85
N GLY A 366 -7.51 -19.27 8.97
CA GLY A 366 -6.12 -18.90 9.23
C GLY A 366 -5.81 -17.42 9.07
N PHE A 367 -6.48 -16.72 8.15
CA PHE A 367 -6.22 -15.31 7.86
C PHE A 367 -6.31 -14.37 9.09
N PRO A 368 -7.32 -14.48 9.97
CA PRO A 368 -7.37 -13.70 11.21
C PRO A 368 -6.18 -13.93 12.15
N LEU A 369 -5.45 -15.03 11.97
CA LEU A 369 -4.33 -15.48 12.81
C LEU A 369 -3.00 -15.49 12.04
N ALA A 370 -2.92 -14.79 10.91
CA ALA A 370 -1.77 -14.84 10.01
C ALA A 370 -0.43 -14.60 10.72
N ASP A 371 -0.33 -13.55 11.54
CA ASP A 371 0.91 -13.19 12.23
C ASP A 371 1.37 -14.28 13.20
N GLU A 372 0.44 -14.83 14.00
CA GLU A 372 0.75 -15.90 14.95
C GLU A 372 1.12 -17.21 14.24
N ILE A 373 0.46 -17.52 13.12
CA ILE A 373 0.79 -18.67 12.26
C ILE A 373 2.20 -18.52 11.70
N ILE A 374 2.52 -17.35 11.13
CA ILE A 374 3.84 -17.06 10.54
C ILE A 374 4.92 -17.17 11.62
N ARG A 375 4.69 -16.60 12.81
CA ARG A 375 5.60 -16.67 13.95
C ARG A 375 5.91 -18.10 14.39
N ARG A 376 4.94 -19.02 14.32
CA ARG A 376 5.14 -20.45 14.64
C ARG A 376 5.79 -21.25 13.53
N LEU A 377 5.69 -20.78 12.28
CA LEU A 377 6.21 -21.50 11.12
C LEU A 377 7.66 -21.20 10.81
N ILE A 378 8.14 -19.99 11.09
CA ILE A 378 9.54 -19.63 10.86
C ILE A 378 10.39 -20.23 11.99
N LYS A 379 11.46 -20.96 11.62
CA LYS A 379 12.38 -21.62 12.57
C LYS A 379 13.25 -20.64 13.34
#